data_AF-A0AAD5K325-F1
#
_entry.id   AF-A0AAD5K325-F1
#
_cell.length_a   1.000
_cell.length_b   1.000
_cell.length_c   1.000
_cell.angle_alpha   90.00
_cell.angle_beta   90.00
_cell.angle_gamma   90.00
#
_symmetry.space_group_name_H-M   'P 1'
#
loop_
_entity.id
_entity.type
_entity.pdbx_description
1 polymer ?
#
loop_
_entity_poly.entity_id
_entity_poly.type
_entity_poly.pdbx_seq_one_letter_code
_entity_poly.pdbx_strand_id
1 'polypeptide(L)'
;MATSSPSTPSLSASRDDHFSTTRNSSNEVSETTSQPPRKSIVLKTGIVGDTNIGKTSLMVKYAEGAFDEEYVQTLGVNFMEKSIIIKNTEITFTIWDLGGQKEFVSMLPLVCDDAVAILFTFDLTRKETLNSIKEWYRQARGMNLSAVPLLVGTKYDEFVHLSDNYHEEVTRQARKYARAMKAPLIFCSTAHSINVQKIYKIVLAKTFDLECTIPEISETGGPIIEYKYC
;
A
#
# COMPACT_ATOMS: atom_id res chain seq x y z
N MET A 1 -46.02 -34.43 -33.48
CA MET A 1 -47.38 -34.25 -34.03
C MET A 1 -47.77 -32.81 -33.67
N ALA A 2 -47.59 -31.85 -34.59
CA ALA A 2 -48.61 -31.33 -35.52
C ALA A 2 -49.83 -30.82 -34.72
N THR A 3 -50.23 -29.55 -34.79
CA THR A 3 -50.88 -28.89 -35.94
C THR A 3 -51.04 -27.38 -35.62
N SER A 4 -50.51 -26.47 -36.44
CA SER A 4 -51.17 -25.74 -37.55
C SER A 4 -52.29 -24.75 -37.17
N SER A 5 -52.04 -23.49 -37.51
CA SER A 5 -52.94 -22.33 -37.56
C SER A 5 -54.21 -22.57 -38.38
N PRO A 6 -55.20 -21.67 -38.26
CA PRO A 6 -55.77 -21.06 -39.46
C PRO A 6 -56.07 -19.56 -39.34
N SER A 7 -56.62 -19.02 -40.42
CA SER A 7 -56.45 -17.69 -41.00
C SER A 7 -57.72 -16.81 -41.02
N THR A 8 -57.52 -15.48 -41.06
CA THR A 8 -58.30 -14.41 -41.77
C THR A 8 -59.77 -14.15 -41.38
N PRO A 9 -60.45 -13.07 -41.88
CA PRO A 9 -60.04 -11.73 -42.35
C PRO A 9 -60.93 -10.57 -41.78
N SER A 10 -60.66 -9.30 -42.12
CA SER A 10 -61.64 -8.36 -42.74
C SER A 10 -61.18 -6.88 -42.78
N LEU A 11 -61.63 -6.19 -43.83
CA LEU A 11 -61.31 -4.82 -44.26
C LEU A 11 -62.20 -3.74 -43.60
N SER A 12 -61.69 -2.52 -43.45
CA SER A 12 -62.26 -1.23 -43.92
C SER A 12 -61.39 -0.09 -43.35
N ALA A 13 -60.67 0.70 -44.15
CA ALA A 13 -61.07 1.79 -45.05
C ALA A 13 -61.48 3.10 -44.33
N SER A 14 -60.75 4.16 -44.70
CA SER A 14 -61.13 5.60 -44.66
C SER A 14 -60.92 6.30 -43.31
N ARG A 15 -60.58 7.58 -43.18
CA ARG A 15 -60.00 8.66 -44.01
C ARG A 15 -59.89 9.85 -43.04
N ASP A 16 -58.87 10.68 -43.25
CA ASP A 16 -58.83 12.14 -43.03
C ASP A 16 -58.77 12.78 -41.62
N ASP A 17 -57.92 13.81 -41.61
CA ASP A 17 -57.94 15.10 -40.91
C ASP A 17 -57.35 15.30 -39.50
N HIS A 18 -56.15 15.90 -39.55
CA HIS A 18 -55.69 17.09 -38.84
C HIS A 18 -56.54 17.61 -37.65
N PHE A 19 -55.97 17.54 -36.44
CA PHE A 19 -56.10 18.63 -35.47
C PHE A 19 -54.93 18.62 -34.47
N SER A 20 -54.26 19.76 -34.39
CA SER A 20 -53.22 20.09 -33.43
C SER A 20 -53.75 20.12 -32.00
N THR A 21 -53.07 19.46 -31.05
CA THR A 21 -53.07 19.93 -29.64
C THR A 21 -51.75 19.57 -28.97
N THR A 22 -51.03 20.62 -28.63
CA THR A 22 -49.85 20.71 -27.78
C THR A 22 -50.06 20.01 -26.45
N ARG A 23 -49.16 19.10 -26.06
CA ARG A 23 -48.96 18.70 -24.66
C ARG A 23 -47.49 18.80 -24.32
N ASN A 24 -47.22 19.69 -23.36
CA ASN A 24 -45.98 19.83 -22.62
C ASN A 24 -45.49 18.46 -22.12
N SER A 25 -44.29 18.09 -22.55
CA SER A 25 -43.44 17.17 -21.80
C SER A 25 -42.39 18.02 -21.10
N SER A 26 -42.54 18.13 -19.80
CA SER A 26 -41.54 18.63 -18.87
C SER A 26 -40.23 17.87 -19.07
N ASN A 27 -39.26 18.50 -19.74
CA ASN A 27 -37.86 18.11 -19.63
C ASN A 27 -37.36 18.61 -18.27
N GLU A 28 -37.46 17.76 -17.25
CA GLU A 28 -36.58 17.87 -16.09
C GLU A 28 -35.16 17.57 -16.57
N VAL A 29 -34.42 18.64 -16.84
CA VAL A 29 -32.96 18.58 -16.94
C VAL A 29 -32.47 18.26 -15.53
N SER A 30 -32.14 16.98 -15.32
CA SER A 30 -31.35 16.57 -14.16
C SER A 30 -29.98 17.23 -14.29
N GLU A 31 -29.80 18.32 -13.55
CA GLU A 31 -28.49 18.89 -13.29
C GLU A 31 -27.61 17.79 -12.68
N THR A 32 -26.81 17.15 -13.53
CA THR A 32 -25.65 16.41 -13.09
C THR A 32 -24.70 17.46 -12.53
N THR A 33 -24.78 17.70 -11.22
CA THR A 33 -23.74 18.38 -10.47
C THR A 33 -22.44 17.63 -10.74
N SER A 34 -21.67 18.12 -11.71
CA SER A 34 -20.31 17.69 -11.96
C SER A 34 -19.51 18.13 -10.74
N GLN A 35 -19.36 17.21 -9.77
CA GLN A 35 -18.39 17.43 -8.72
C GLN A 35 -17.04 17.71 -9.40
N PRO A 36 -16.31 18.77 -8.98
CA PRO A 36 -15.01 19.05 -9.57
C PRO A 36 -14.14 17.78 -9.48
N PRO A 37 -13.31 17.48 -10.49
CA PRO A 37 -12.51 16.27 -10.50
C PRO A 37 -11.70 16.21 -9.19
N ARG A 38 -11.90 15.14 -8.41
CA ARG A 38 -11.14 14.92 -7.19
C ARG A 38 -9.66 14.87 -7.58
N LYS A 39 -8.80 15.68 -6.93
CA LYS A 39 -7.36 15.56 -7.12
C LYS A 39 -6.99 14.11 -6.78
N SER A 40 -6.34 13.42 -7.71
CA SER A 40 -5.85 12.06 -7.50
C SER A 40 -4.34 12.04 -7.59
N ILE A 41 -3.69 11.32 -6.67
CA ILE A 41 -2.23 11.17 -6.61
C ILE A 41 -1.92 9.69 -6.42
N VAL A 42 -1.00 9.18 -7.23
CA VAL A 42 -0.46 7.83 -7.07
C VAL A 42 0.92 7.90 -6.42
N LEU A 43 1.13 7.13 -5.36
CA LEU A 43 2.39 7.04 -4.63
C LEU A 43 2.94 5.62 -4.70
N LYS A 44 4.03 5.43 -5.44
CA LYS A 44 4.72 4.13 -5.51
C LYS A 44 5.61 3.93 -4.29
N THR A 45 5.43 2.80 -3.62
CA THR A 45 6.24 2.37 -2.48
C THR A 45 6.82 1.00 -2.75
N GLY A 46 8.12 0.83 -2.52
CA GLY A 46 8.80 -0.45 -2.66
C GLY A 46 9.12 -1.09 -1.31
N ILE A 47 9.03 -2.41 -1.19
CA ILE A 47 9.41 -3.16 0.01
C ILE A 47 10.55 -4.12 -0.35
N VAL A 48 11.69 -3.98 0.34
CA VAL A 48 12.90 -4.79 0.12
C VAL A 48 13.41 -5.36 1.43
N GLY A 49 14.13 -6.48 1.35
CA GLY A 49 14.66 -7.20 2.50
C GLY A 49 14.66 -8.71 2.27
N ASP A 50 15.24 -9.45 3.22
CA ASP A 50 15.41 -10.90 3.14
C ASP A 50 14.08 -11.67 3.02
N THR A 51 14.15 -12.95 2.67
CA THR A 51 12.97 -13.82 2.62
C THR A 51 12.41 -14.09 4.03
N ASN A 52 11.11 -14.39 4.10
CA ASN A 52 10.40 -14.83 5.32
C ASN A 52 10.45 -13.83 6.48
N ILE A 53 10.62 -12.53 6.18
CA ILE A 53 10.56 -11.44 7.16
C ILE A 53 9.16 -10.80 7.23
N GLY A 54 8.20 -11.20 6.39
CA GLY A 54 6.83 -10.64 6.42
C GLY A 54 6.58 -9.41 5.53
N LYS A 55 7.35 -9.21 4.45
CA LYS A 55 7.13 -8.12 3.47
C LYS A 55 5.77 -8.24 2.77
N THR A 56 5.48 -9.41 2.23
CA THR A 56 4.21 -9.72 1.55
C THR A 56 3.03 -9.61 2.50
N SER A 57 3.15 -10.15 3.71
CA SER A 57 2.12 -10.03 4.74
C SER A 57 1.87 -8.57 5.12
N LEU A 58 2.92 -7.74 5.23
CA LEU A 58 2.78 -6.31 5.49
C LEU A 58 2.04 -5.58 4.35
N MET A 59 2.36 -5.90 3.10
CA MET A 59 1.68 -5.37 1.91
C MET A 59 0.18 -5.74 1.93
N VAL A 60 -0.13 -7.03 2.06
CA VAL A 60 -1.51 -7.55 2.11
C VAL A 60 -2.28 -6.93 3.27
N LYS A 61 -1.67 -6.87 4.46
CA LYS A 61 -2.32 -6.31 5.65
C LYS A 61 -2.67 -4.85 5.50
N TYR A 62 -1.81 -4.07 4.86
CA TYR A 62 -2.12 -2.66 4.62
C TYR A 62 -3.15 -2.47 3.51
N ALA A 63 -3.04 -3.22 2.40
CA ALA A 63 -3.95 -3.09 1.26
C ALA A 63 -5.37 -3.58 1.59
N GLU A 64 -5.48 -4.78 2.17
CA GLU A 64 -6.76 -5.48 2.32
C GLU A 64 -7.26 -5.48 3.77
N GLY A 65 -6.41 -5.18 4.75
CA GLY A 65 -6.73 -5.36 6.18
C GLY A 65 -6.69 -6.82 6.65
N ALA A 66 -6.47 -7.76 5.74
CA ALA A 66 -6.38 -9.19 6.00
C ALA A 66 -4.97 -9.61 6.46
N PHE A 67 -4.90 -10.65 7.27
CA PHE A 67 -3.65 -11.35 7.58
C PHE A 67 -3.91 -12.83 7.37
N ASP A 68 -3.04 -13.47 6.59
CA ASP A 68 -3.02 -14.91 6.42
C ASP A 68 -1.75 -15.45 7.10
N GLU A 69 -1.94 -16.46 7.95
CA GLU A 69 -0.85 -17.18 8.61
C GLU A 69 -0.17 -18.16 7.64
N GLU A 70 -0.85 -18.59 6.59
CA GLU A 70 -0.29 -19.49 5.60
C GLU A 70 0.74 -18.77 4.73
N TYR A 71 2.01 -19.14 4.92
CA TYR A 71 3.11 -18.56 4.17
C TYR A 71 3.12 -19.07 2.72
N VAL A 72 2.77 -18.18 1.79
CA VAL A 72 3.04 -18.36 0.36
C VAL A 72 4.24 -17.50 -0.04
N GLN A 73 5.27 -18.14 -0.58
CA GLN A 73 6.49 -17.46 -1.00
C GLN A 73 6.25 -16.57 -2.23
N THR A 74 6.64 -15.30 -2.16
CA THR A 74 6.66 -14.42 -3.34
C THR A 74 7.75 -14.88 -4.31
N LEU A 75 7.32 -15.20 -5.54
CA LEU A 75 8.20 -15.44 -6.67
C LEU A 75 8.30 -14.16 -7.50
N GLY A 76 9.51 -13.61 -7.64
CA GLY A 76 9.74 -12.37 -8.39
C GLY A 76 9.20 -11.14 -7.68
N VAL A 77 8.20 -10.48 -8.28
CA VAL A 77 7.62 -9.21 -7.80
C VAL A 77 6.11 -9.35 -7.70
N ASN A 78 5.54 -8.85 -6.61
CA ASN A 78 4.09 -8.71 -6.44
C ASN A 78 3.74 -7.23 -6.21
N PHE A 79 2.51 -6.83 -6.52
CA PHE A 79 2.05 -5.48 -6.21
C PHE A 79 0.58 -5.46 -5.80
N MET A 80 0.23 -4.49 -4.96
CA MET A 80 -1.15 -4.22 -4.55
C MET A 80 -1.41 -2.73 -4.47
N GLU A 81 -2.68 -2.34 -4.59
CA GLU A 81 -3.10 -0.95 -4.48
C GLU A 81 -3.93 -0.70 -3.22
N LYS A 82 -3.76 0.49 -2.64
CA LYS A 82 -4.60 0.99 -1.56
C LYS A 82 -4.94 2.46 -1.77
N SER A 83 -6.18 2.74 -2.13
CA SER A 83 -6.71 4.11 -2.15
C SER A 83 -7.18 4.52 -0.75
N ILE A 84 -6.81 5.74 -0.35
CA ILE A 84 -7.35 6.44 0.80
C ILE A 84 -7.78 7.85 0.38
N ILE A 85 -8.75 8.43 1.08
CA ILE A 85 -9.19 9.80 0.85
C ILE A 85 -8.70 10.66 2.00
N ILE A 86 -7.92 11.70 1.68
CA ILE A 86 -7.50 12.72 2.64
C ILE A 86 -8.07 14.06 2.18
N LYS A 87 -8.98 14.64 2.98
CA LYS A 87 -9.76 15.83 2.61
C LYS A 87 -10.51 15.60 1.29
N ASN A 88 -10.11 16.26 0.21
CA ASN A 88 -10.70 16.14 -1.12
C ASN A 88 -9.69 15.62 -2.16
N THR A 89 -8.69 14.87 -1.70
CA THR A 89 -7.66 14.24 -2.53
C THR A 89 -7.68 12.74 -2.30
N GLU A 90 -7.83 11.99 -3.39
CA GLU A 90 -7.63 10.55 -3.40
C GLU A 90 -6.14 10.27 -3.54
N ILE A 91 -5.61 9.45 -2.65
CA ILE A 91 -4.22 9.02 -2.67
C ILE A 91 -4.23 7.50 -2.83
N THR A 92 -3.67 7.02 -3.93
CA THR A 92 -3.50 5.60 -4.22
C THR A 92 -2.06 5.21 -3.96
N PHE A 93 -1.82 4.38 -2.96
CA PHE A 93 -0.53 3.72 -2.82
C PHE A 93 -0.46 2.54 -3.78
N THR A 94 0.59 2.48 -4.59
CA THR A 94 1.00 1.25 -5.27
C THR A 94 2.14 0.66 -4.48
N ILE A 95 1.97 -0.55 -3.96
CA ILE A 95 2.89 -1.19 -3.02
C ILE A 95 3.52 -2.36 -3.75
N TRP A 96 4.83 -2.33 -3.90
CA TRP A 96 5.60 -3.30 -4.67
C TRP A 96 6.44 -4.13 -3.71
N ASP A 97 6.19 -5.44 -3.65
CA ASP A 97 6.90 -6.43 -2.84
C ASP A 97 7.89 -7.22 -3.71
N LEU A 98 9.16 -7.28 -3.30
CA LEU A 98 10.18 -8.10 -3.95
C LEU A 98 10.37 -9.43 -3.21
N GLY A 99 10.40 -10.54 -3.93
CA GLY A 99 10.85 -11.82 -3.40
C GLY A 99 12.25 -11.71 -2.79
N GLY A 100 12.43 -12.12 -1.53
CA GLY A 100 13.68 -11.92 -0.79
C GLY A 100 14.82 -12.90 -1.14
N GLN A 101 14.66 -13.67 -2.22
CA GLN A 101 15.67 -14.63 -2.69
C GLN A 101 16.69 -13.93 -3.58
N LYS A 102 17.93 -14.43 -3.63
CA LYS A 102 19.02 -13.79 -4.40
C LYS A 102 18.73 -13.78 -5.90
N GLU A 103 18.00 -14.78 -6.37
CA GLU A 103 17.58 -15.01 -7.74
C GLU A 103 16.67 -13.89 -8.25
N PHE A 104 15.97 -13.18 -7.36
CA PHE A 104 15.06 -12.08 -7.71
C PHE A 104 15.69 -10.69 -7.56
N VAL A 105 16.93 -10.58 -7.09
CA VAL A 105 17.63 -9.29 -6.93
C VAL A 105 17.72 -8.52 -8.25
N SER A 106 17.79 -9.21 -9.39
CA SER A 106 17.76 -8.60 -10.73
C SER A 106 16.46 -7.84 -11.03
N MET A 107 15.39 -8.10 -10.30
CA MET A 107 14.09 -7.43 -10.43
C MET A 107 13.95 -6.20 -9.52
N LEU A 108 14.97 -5.85 -8.74
CA LEU A 108 14.99 -4.62 -7.92
C LEU A 108 14.56 -3.34 -8.66
N PRO A 109 14.95 -3.10 -9.93
CA PRO A 109 14.51 -1.91 -10.66
C PRO A 109 12.99 -1.78 -10.72
N LEU A 110 12.25 -2.89 -10.89
CA LEU A 110 10.78 -2.85 -10.94
C LEU A 110 10.16 -2.31 -9.65
N VAL A 111 10.80 -2.57 -8.51
CA VAL A 111 10.34 -2.15 -7.18
C VAL A 111 10.85 -0.75 -6.81
N CYS A 112 12.07 -0.40 -7.21
CA CYS A 112 12.75 0.83 -6.79
C CYS A 112 12.50 2.01 -7.74
N ASP A 113 12.40 1.79 -9.05
CA ASP A 113 12.25 2.87 -10.02
C ASP A 113 10.95 3.62 -9.78
N ASP A 114 11.01 4.96 -9.80
CA ASP A 114 9.89 5.88 -9.53
C ASP A 114 9.22 5.73 -8.16
N ALA A 115 9.75 4.89 -7.27
CA ALA A 115 9.25 4.80 -5.91
C ALA A 115 9.49 6.13 -5.17
N VAL A 116 8.44 6.66 -4.55
CA VAL A 116 8.55 7.83 -3.66
C VAL A 116 9.13 7.45 -2.30
N ALA A 117 8.97 6.18 -1.89
CA ALA A 117 9.53 5.65 -0.67
C ALA A 117 9.92 4.17 -0.82
N ILE A 118 10.97 3.76 -0.11
CA ILE A 118 11.44 2.37 -0.05
C ILE A 118 11.53 1.93 1.40
N LEU A 119 10.82 0.84 1.72
CA LEU A 119 10.79 0.20 3.02
C LEU A 119 11.87 -0.88 3.07
N PHE A 120 12.96 -0.59 3.75
CA PHE A 120 14.02 -1.52 4.09
C PHE A 120 13.58 -2.34 5.29
N THR A 121 13.16 -3.58 5.05
CA THR A 121 12.46 -4.39 6.03
C THR A 121 13.37 -5.49 6.57
N PHE A 122 13.31 -5.76 7.87
CA PHE A 122 14.00 -6.87 8.53
C PHE A 122 13.09 -7.50 9.60
N ASP A 123 13.43 -8.71 10.02
CA ASP A 123 12.72 -9.45 11.05
C ASP A 123 13.35 -9.18 12.43
N LEU A 124 12.56 -8.66 13.37
CA LEU A 124 13.06 -8.31 14.70
C LEU A 124 13.58 -9.52 15.48
N THR A 125 13.09 -10.73 15.19
CA THR A 125 13.54 -11.96 15.86
C THR A 125 14.78 -12.58 15.21
N ARG A 126 15.21 -12.06 14.06
CA ARG A 126 16.37 -12.57 13.31
C ARG A 126 17.33 -11.45 12.92
N LYS A 127 18.25 -11.15 13.83
CA LYS A 127 19.26 -10.10 13.70
C LYS A 127 20.08 -10.16 12.40
N GLU A 128 20.31 -11.33 11.84
CA GLU A 128 21.01 -11.51 10.57
C GLU A 128 20.32 -10.74 9.43
N THR A 129 18.99 -10.68 9.44
CA THR A 129 18.21 -9.94 8.45
C THR A 129 18.40 -8.42 8.56
N LEU A 130 18.66 -7.92 9.78
CA LEU A 130 19.08 -6.53 9.98
C LEU A 130 20.47 -6.29 9.40
N ASN A 131 21.41 -7.26 9.52
CA ASN A 131 22.73 -7.12 8.92
C ASN A 131 22.66 -7.00 7.40
N SER A 132 21.77 -7.76 6.75
CA SER A 132 21.53 -7.74 5.31
C SER A 132 21.02 -6.38 4.79
N ILE A 133 20.42 -5.53 5.63
CA ILE A 133 19.90 -4.21 5.23
C ILE A 133 20.97 -3.34 4.56
N LYS A 134 22.24 -3.46 4.97
CA LYS A 134 23.34 -2.70 4.34
C LYS A 134 23.42 -2.94 2.84
N GLU A 135 23.30 -4.20 2.43
CA GLU A 135 23.40 -4.60 1.04
C GLU A 135 22.13 -4.23 0.26
N TRP A 136 20.95 -4.48 0.85
CA TRP A 136 19.68 -4.04 0.26
C TRP A 136 19.64 -2.52 0.05
N TYR A 137 20.11 -1.74 1.03
CA TYR A 137 20.21 -0.29 0.93
C TYR A 137 21.15 0.14 -0.18
N ARG A 138 22.36 -0.45 -0.25
CA ARG A 138 23.33 -0.15 -1.30
C ARG A 138 22.77 -0.41 -2.69
N GLN A 139 22.11 -1.56 -2.90
CA GLN A 139 21.55 -1.94 -4.20
C GLN A 139 20.37 -1.03 -4.58
N ALA A 140 19.40 -0.84 -3.67
CA ALA A 140 18.23 0.00 -3.94
C ALA A 140 18.61 1.46 -4.21
N ARG A 141 19.60 2.00 -3.48
CA ARG A 141 20.14 3.35 -3.73
C ARG A 141 20.92 3.46 -5.02
N GLY A 142 21.48 2.37 -5.53
CA GLY A 142 22.05 2.34 -6.88
C GLY A 142 21.01 2.58 -7.97
N MET A 143 19.73 2.29 -7.70
CA MET A 143 18.62 2.50 -8.65
C MET A 143 17.89 3.82 -8.40
N ASN A 144 17.53 4.10 -7.14
CA ASN A 144 16.74 5.29 -6.77
C ASN A 144 17.31 5.99 -5.53
N LEU A 145 18.01 7.11 -5.78
CA LEU A 145 18.57 7.96 -4.74
C LEU A 145 17.54 8.89 -4.09
N SER A 146 16.46 9.23 -4.80
CA SER A 146 15.46 10.20 -4.36
C SER A 146 14.39 9.65 -3.42
N ALA A 147 14.11 8.34 -3.46
CA ALA A 147 13.07 7.74 -2.63
C ALA A 147 13.34 7.98 -1.13
N VAL A 148 12.29 8.27 -0.35
CA VAL A 148 12.40 8.35 1.10
C VAL A 148 12.71 6.95 1.65
N PRO A 149 13.81 6.74 2.40
CA PRO A 149 14.10 5.45 3.00
C PRO A 149 13.33 5.32 4.32
N LEU A 150 12.75 4.15 4.59
CA LEU A 150 12.24 3.78 5.91
C LEU A 150 12.88 2.47 6.34
N LEU A 151 13.31 2.37 7.59
CA LEU A 151 13.79 1.12 8.19
C LEU A 151 12.67 0.51 9.04
N VAL A 152 12.22 -0.68 8.65
CA VAL A 152 11.04 -1.34 9.24
C VAL A 152 11.43 -2.69 9.83
N GLY A 153 11.24 -2.85 11.15
CA GLY A 153 11.38 -4.13 11.83
C GLY A 153 10.02 -4.81 11.98
N THR A 154 9.84 -6.00 11.45
CA THR A 154 8.59 -6.78 11.52
C THR A 154 8.62 -7.80 12.65
N LYS A 155 7.48 -8.48 12.88
CA LYS A 155 7.31 -9.52 13.91
C LYS A 155 7.56 -9.02 15.34
N TYR A 156 7.14 -7.79 15.61
CA TYR A 156 7.23 -7.21 16.94
C TYR A 156 6.53 -8.07 18.03
N ASP A 157 5.47 -8.76 17.64
CA ASP A 157 4.71 -9.69 18.48
C ASP A 157 5.52 -10.89 18.97
N GLU A 158 6.47 -11.39 18.18
CA GLU A 158 7.41 -12.41 18.65
C GLU A 158 8.59 -11.77 19.40
N PHE A 159 9.06 -10.61 18.93
CA PHE A 159 10.19 -9.89 19.50
C PHE A 159 9.98 -9.53 20.96
N VAL A 160 8.77 -9.13 21.37
CA VAL A 160 8.45 -8.74 22.75
C VAL A 160 8.70 -9.87 23.76
N HIS A 161 8.74 -11.13 23.32
CA HIS A 161 8.99 -12.30 24.17
C HIS A 161 10.48 -12.68 24.28
N LEU A 162 11.36 -11.99 23.56
CA LEU A 162 12.81 -12.17 23.66
C LEU A 162 13.39 -11.43 24.88
N SER A 163 14.66 -11.68 25.21
CA SER A 163 15.31 -11.09 26.37
C SER A 163 15.60 -9.60 26.20
N ASP A 164 15.63 -8.86 27.31
CA ASP A 164 15.97 -7.43 27.33
C ASP A 164 17.33 -7.15 26.66
N ASN A 165 18.33 -8.00 26.90
CA ASN A 165 19.64 -7.90 26.23
C ASN A 165 19.53 -7.99 24.71
N TYR A 166 18.65 -8.85 24.20
CA TYR A 166 18.41 -8.97 22.77
C TYR A 166 17.66 -7.74 22.24
N HIS A 167 16.68 -7.22 23.01
CA HIS A 167 15.99 -5.97 22.65
C HIS A 167 16.93 -4.79 22.54
N GLU A 168 17.83 -4.63 23.52
CA GLU A 168 18.85 -3.59 23.53
C GLU A 168 19.77 -3.70 22.32
N GLU A 169 20.23 -4.92 22.02
CA GLU A 169 21.16 -5.14 20.92
C GLU A 169 20.55 -4.80 19.55
N VAL A 170 19.37 -5.35 19.25
CA VAL A 170 18.67 -5.11 17.98
C VAL A 170 18.29 -3.64 17.85
N THR A 171 17.71 -3.05 18.90
CA THR A 171 17.30 -1.63 18.91
C THR A 171 18.50 -0.71 18.67
N ARG A 172 19.61 -0.93 19.38
CA ARG A 172 20.83 -0.13 19.23
C ARG A 172 21.39 -0.22 17.82
N GLN A 173 21.42 -1.42 17.23
CA GLN A 173 21.91 -1.61 15.88
C GLN A 173 20.98 -0.99 14.83
N ALA A 174 19.66 -1.17 14.97
CA ALA A 174 18.67 -0.61 14.06
C ALA A 174 18.71 0.93 14.07
N ARG A 175 18.81 1.56 15.24
CA ARG A 175 19.01 3.01 15.37
C ARG A 175 20.28 3.50 14.67
N LYS A 176 21.38 2.76 14.78
CA LYS A 176 22.62 3.10 14.06
C LYS A 176 22.40 3.10 12.54
N TYR A 177 21.66 2.13 12.02
CA TYR A 177 21.38 2.02 10.59
C TYR A 177 20.41 3.12 10.14
N ALA A 178 19.32 3.34 10.88
CA ALA A 178 18.36 4.40 10.63
C ALA A 178 19.01 5.79 10.54
N ARG A 179 19.91 6.12 11.50
CA ARG A 179 20.69 7.38 11.48
C ARG A 179 21.59 7.49 10.25
N ALA A 180 22.30 6.41 9.90
CA ALA A 180 23.18 6.40 8.73
C ALA A 180 22.40 6.55 7.41
N MET A 181 21.20 5.96 7.35
CA MET A 181 20.32 6.01 6.19
C MET A 181 19.49 7.30 6.12
N LYS A 182 19.47 8.11 7.19
CA LYS A 182 18.52 9.22 7.42
C LYS A 182 17.06 8.75 7.24
N ALA A 183 16.76 7.59 7.80
CA ALA A 183 15.50 6.87 7.63
C ALA A 183 14.72 6.84 8.94
N PRO A 184 13.40 7.07 8.93
CA PRO A 184 12.54 6.68 10.03
C PRO A 184 12.73 5.22 10.43
N LEU A 185 12.70 4.93 11.73
CA LEU A 185 12.74 3.59 12.30
C LEU A 185 11.38 3.23 12.86
N ILE A 186 10.78 2.14 12.37
CA ILE A 186 9.48 1.67 12.82
C ILE A 186 9.52 0.18 13.11
N PHE A 187 9.10 -0.23 14.31
CA PHE A 187 8.82 -1.64 14.63
C PHE A 187 7.34 -1.92 14.49
N CYS A 188 6.97 -3.00 13.80
CA CYS A 188 5.60 -3.35 13.48
C CYS A 188 5.31 -4.84 13.68
N SER A 189 4.04 -5.15 13.85
CA SER A 189 3.51 -6.51 13.80
C SER A 189 2.37 -6.53 12.81
N THR A 190 2.49 -7.36 11.78
CA THR A 190 1.42 -7.57 10.81
C THR A 190 0.26 -8.34 11.44
N ALA A 191 0.58 -9.41 12.19
CA ALA A 191 -0.40 -10.25 12.87
C ALA A 191 -1.28 -9.44 13.83
N HIS A 192 -0.68 -8.54 14.61
CA HIS A 192 -1.39 -7.72 15.59
C HIS A 192 -1.71 -6.30 15.10
N SER A 193 -1.49 -6.00 13.81
CA SER A 193 -1.71 -4.67 13.22
C SER A 193 -0.96 -3.52 13.91
N ILE A 194 0.13 -3.82 14.62
CA ILE A 194 0.94 -2.83 15.33
C ILE A 194 1.71 -2.02 14.30
N ASN A 195 1.50 -0.71 14.30
CA ASN A 195 2.19 0.29 13.48
C ASN A 195 2.07 0.13 11.93
N VAL A 196 1.36 -0.87 11.42
CA VAL A 196 1.15 -1.07 9.96
C VAL A 196 0.61 0.20 9.27
N GLN A 197 -0.48 0.78 9.80
CA GLN A 197 -1.05 2.01 9.26
C GLN A 197 -0.15 3.23 9.46
N LYS A 198 0.68 3.22 10.51
CA LYS A 198 1.56 4.34 10.84
C LYS A 198 2.74 4.45 9.87
N ILE A 199 3.24 3.32 9.35
CA ILE A 199 4.28 3.30 8.32
C ILE A 199 3.88 4.17 7.12
N TYR A 200 2.70 3.94 6.55
CA TYR A 200 2.25 4.67 5.35
C TYR A 200 1.83 6.11 5.63
N LYS A 201 1.37 6.42 6.86
CA LYS A 201 1.20 7.81 7.30
C LYS A 201 2.53 8.55 7.37
N ILE A 202 3.60 7.89 7.84
CA ILE A 202 4.96 8.47 7.85
C ILE A 202 5.48 8.62 6.43
N VAL A 203 5.24 7.66 5.53
CA VAL A 203 5.55 7.80 4.09
C VAL A 203 4.90 9.06 3.54
N LEU A 204 3.60 9.27 3.75
CA LEU A 204 2.91 10.50 3.29
C LEU A 204 3.56 11.75 3.85
N ALA A 205 3.78 11.78 5.16
CA ALA A 205 4.35 12.95 5.81
C ALA A 205 5.73 13.30 5.24
N LYS A 206 6.60 12.30 5.05
CA LYS A 206 7.94 12.52 4.50
C LYS A 206 7.92 12.85 3.00
N THR A 207 7.08 12.21 2.20
CA THR A 207 6.98 12.46 0.75
C THR A 207 6.49 13.88 0.43
N PHE A 208 5.58 14.42 1.26
CA PHE A 208 5.00 15.74 1.05
C PHE A 208 5.53 16.82 2.00
N ASP A 209 6.59 16.53 2.76
CA ASP A 209 7.16 17.43 3.76
C ASP A 209 6.12 18.01 4.74
N LEU A 210 5.22 17.13 5.22
CA LEU A 210 4.17 17.48 6.18
C LEU A 210 4.65 17.22 7.60
N GLU A 211 4.13 18.02 8.53
CA GLU A 211 4.32 17.75 9.96
C GLU A 211 3.67 16.43 10.35
N CYS A 212 4.47 15.50 10.87
CA CYS A 212 3.99 14.20 11.32
C CYS A 212 3.53 14.28 12.78
N THR A 213 2.25 14.05 13.01
CA THR A 213 1.58 14.13 14.32
C THR A 213 1.57 12.82 15.09
N ILE A 214 2.22 11.77 14.57
CA ILE A 214 2.25 10.44 15.21
C ILE A 214 3.18 10.50 16.42
N PRO A 215 2.76 10.18 17.64
CA PRO A 215 3.67 10.18 18.78
C PRO A 215 4.87 9.25 18.56
N GLU A 216 6.09 9.74 18.80
CA GLU A 216 7.30 8.91 18.77
C GLU A 216 7.32 7.95 19.96
N ILE A 217 7.80 6.74 19.72
CA ILE A 217 7.98 5.70 20.71
C ILE A 217 9.45 5.28 20.64
N SER A 218 10.21 5.58 21.69
CA SER A 218 11.67 5.34 21.76
C SER A 218 12.06 4.38 22.89
N GLU A 219 11.10 3.80 23.60
CA GLU A 219 11.39 2.82 24.64
C GLU A 219 11.98 1.54 24.00
N THR A 220 13.12 1.09 24.51
CA THR A 220 13.71 -0.19 24.11
C THR A 220 12.77 -1.33 24.52
N GLY A 221 12.56 -2.29 23.62
CA GLY A 221 11.58 -3.37 23.84
C GLY A 221 10.14 -2.97 23.44
N GLY A 222 9.88 -1.67 23.26
CA GLY A 222 8.59 -1.15 22.78
C GLY A 222 8.44 -1.17 21.24
N PRO A 223 7.24 -0.87 20.72
CA PRO A 223 6.96 -0.84 19.28
C PRO A 223 7.43 0.49 18.69
N ILE A 224 8.76 0.62 18.52
CA ILE A 224 9.48 1.84 18.16
C ILE A 224 8.83 2.58 16.97
N ILE A 225 8.77 3.91 17.11
CA ILE A 225 8.46 4.88 16.06
C ILE A 225 9.38 6.08 16.27
N GLU A 226 10.40 6.22 15.42
CA GLU A 226 11.35 7.33 15.46
C GLU A 226 11.48 7.91 14.05
N TYR A 227 11.23 9.20 13.88
CA TYR A 227 11.25 9.83 12.54
C TYR A 227 11.72 11.30 12.55
N LYS A 228 11.94 11.90 13.72
CA LYS A 228 12.39 13.30 13.85
C LYS A 228 13.91 13.49 13.70
N TYR A 229 14.70 12.43 13.91
CA TYR A 229 16.16 12.47 13.82
C TYR A 229 16.69 11.95 12.47
N CYS A 230 15.84 12.01 11.44
CA CYS A 230 16.03 11.41 10.12
C CYS A 230 15.95 12.50 9.06
#